data_AF-A0A1B6MHY6-F1
#
_entry.id   AF-A0A1B6MHY6-F1
#
_cell.length_a   1.000
_cell.length_b   1.000
_cell.length_c   1.000
_cell.angle_alpha   90.00
_cell.angle_beta   90.00
_cell.angle_gamma   90.00
#
_symmetry.space_group_name_H-M   'P 1'
#
loop_
_entity.id
_entity.type
_entity.pdbx_description
1 polymer ?
#
loop_
_entity_poly.entity_id
_entity_poly.type
_entity_poly.pdbx_seq_one_letter_code
_entity_poly.pdbx_strand_id
1 'polypeptide(L)'
;PEDALERVAHRYLAQVSVTTEVKEAAVVVCKHFHVTARELADDFFRATGRKTYITSGSYLNLIRLYSTLITEKQDEVMGAKMRYVGGLDQLDFAASQVSEMRKELEALQPKLRVAAAETEAMIKIIEQETIQVEQAKALVQEDEKAATIQAEAATALKTECEADLAEALPILEDALAALDTLKPADITLVKAMKNP
;
A
#
# COMPACT_ATOMS: atom_id res chain seq x y z
N PRO A 1 -67.42 -35.76 -4.84
CA PRO A 1 -67.05 -36.23 -6.19
C PRO A 1 -65.56 -35.97 -6.45
N GLU A 2 -64.87 -36.92 -7.06
CA GLU A 2 -63.44 -36.81 -7.36
C GLU A 2 -63.12 -35.63 -8.28
N ASP A 3 -63.93 -35.39 -9.30
CA ASP A 3 -63.77 -34.26 -10.23
C ASP A 3 -63.75 -32.89 -9.52
N ALA A 4 -64.48 -32.76 -8.41
CA ALA A 4 -64.48 -31.53 -7.62
C ALA A 4 -63.15 -31.35 -6.86
N LEU A 5 -62.53 -32.44 -6.40
CA LEU A 5 -61.22 -32.41 -5.73
C LEU A 5 -60.12 -32.01 -6.72
N GLU A 6 -60.18 -32.52 -7.94
CA GLU A 6 -59.23 -32.18 -9.02
C GLU A 6 -59.34 -30.70 -9.38
N ARG A 7 -60.55 -30.19 -9.66
CA ARG A 7 -60.75 -28.76 -9.98
C ARG A 7 -60.26 -27.82 -8.89
N VAL A 8 -60.45 -28.19 -7.62
CA VAL A 8 -59.93 -27.41 -6.48
C VAL A 8 -58.40 -27.45 -6.46
N ALA A 9 -57.79 -28.63 -6.63
CA ALA A 9 -56.34 -28.76 -6.64
C ALA A 9 -55.70 -27.97 -7.81
N HIS A 10 -56.24 -28.05 -9.03
CA HIS A 10 -55.74 -27.25 -10.16
C HIS A 10 -55.75 -25.75 -9.85
N ARG A 11 -56.83 -25.24 -9.25
CA ARG A 11 -56.94 -23.82 -8.90
C ARG A 11 -55.87 -23.39 -7.89
N TYR A 12 -55.62 -24.20 -6.87
CA TYR A 12 -54.66 -23.89 -5.82
C TYR A 12 -53.20 -24.10 -6.25
N LEU A 13 -52.94 -25.07 -7.12
CA LEU A 13 -51.60 -25.36 -7.63
C LEU A 13 -51.19 -24.48 -8.82
N ALA A 14 -52.13 -23.75 -9.43
CA ALA A 14 -51.85 -22.86 -10.54
C ALA A 14 -50.74 -21.84 -10.23
N GLN A 15 -50.74 -21.30 -9.01
CA GLN A 15 -49.80 -20.26 -8.55
C GLN A 15 -48.42 -20.82 -8.13
N VAL A 16 -48.26 -22.14 -8.03
CA VAL A 16 -47.00 -22.76 -7.60
C VAL A 16 -46.00 -22.75 -8.75
N SER A 17 -44.75 -22.38 -8.46
CA SER A 17 -43.63 -22.29 -9.42
C SER A 17 -42.99 -23.65 -9.74
N VAL A 18 -43.80 -24.62 -10.19
CA VAL A 18 -43.32 -25.93 -10.67
C VAL A 18 -43.78 -26.19 -12.10
N THR A 19 -43.16 -27.16 -12.77
CA THR A 19 -43.53 -27.51 -14.15
C THR A 19 -44.96 -28.05 -14.21
N THR A 20 -45.60 -27.93 -15.37
CA THR A 20 -46.98 -28.36 -15.57
C THR A 20 -47.13 -29.85 -15.25
N GLU A 21 -46.16 -30.68 -15.62
CA GLU A 21 -46.18 -32.13 -15.37
C GLU A 21 -46.21 -32.43 -13.86
N VAL A 22 -45.45 -31.68 -13.07
CA VAL A 22 -45.43 -31.83 -11.61
C VAL A 22 -46.74 -31.34 -10.99
N LYS A 23 -47.35 -30.27 -11.54
CA LYS A 23 -48.67 -29.81 -11.09
C LYS A 23 -49.73 -30.88 -11.31
N GLU A 24 -49.77 -31.45 -12.51
CA GLU A 24 -50.73 -32.51 -12.86
C GLU A 24 -50.55 -33.75 -11.98
N ALA A 25 -49.30 -34.19 -11.76
CA ALA A 25 -49.01 -35.30 -10.86
C ALA A 25 -49.45 -34.99 -9.42
N ALA A 26 -49.20 -33.78 -8.92
CA ALA A 26 -49.60 -33.36 -7.58
C ALA A 26 -51.12 -33.35 -7.40
N VAL A 27 -51.89 -32.94 -8.43
CA VAL A 27 -53.37 -33.01 -8.41
C VAL A 27 -53.84 -34.46 -8.21
N VAL A 28 -53.30 -35.38 -9.00
CA VAL A 28 -53.67 -36.81 -8.94
C VAL A 28 -53.32 -37.39 -7.56
N VAL A 29 -52.14 -37.08 -7.03
CA VAL A 29 -51.68 -37.57 -5.72
C VAL A 29 -52.50 -36.98 -4.57
N CYS A 30 -52.77 -35.68 -4.57
CA CYS A 30 -53.60 -35.04 -3.53
C CYS A 30 -55.00 -35.65 -3.50
N LYS A 31 -55.61 -35.89 -4.68
CA LYS A 31 -56.89 -36.58 -4.77
C LYS A 31 -56.81 -37.97 -4.15
N HIS A 32 -55.83 -38.78 -4.56
CA HIS A 32 -55.64 -40.14 -4.09
C HIS A 32 -55.51 -40.18 -2.56
N PHE A 33 -54.66 -39.33 -1.98
CA PHE A 33 -54.49 -39.25 -0.52
C PHE A 33 -55.78 -38.91 0.22
N HIS A 34 -56.60 -38.00 -0.32
CA HIS A 34 -57.87 -37.67 0.32
C HIS A 34 -58.87 -38.82 0.28
N VAL A 35 -58.99 -39.50 -0.87
CA VAL A 35 -59.90 -40.64 -1.03
C VAL A 35 -59.46 -41.81 -0.14
N THR A 36 -58.19 -42.20 -0.21
CA THR A 36 -57.66 -43.30 0.61
C THR A 36 -57.69 -42.98 2.11
N ALA A 37 -57.50 -41.72 2.52
CA ALA A 37 -57.66 -41.34 3.92
C ALA A 37 -59.10 -41.53 4.42
N ARG A 38 -60.10 -41.33 3.57
CA ARG A 38 -61.51 -41.59 3.92
C ARG A 38 -61.78 -43.07 4.10
N GLU A 39 -61.29 -43.91 3.19
CA GLU A 39 -61.39 -45.37 3.29
C GLU A 39 -60.71 -45.88 4.56
N LEU A 40 -59.49 -45.38 4.84
CA LEU A 40 -58.75 -45.75 6.04
C LEU A 40 -59.46 -45.32 7.34
N ALA A 41 -60.15 -44.18 7.33
CA ALA A 41 -60.95 -43.74 8.47
C ALA A 41 -62.12 -44.69 8.76
N ASP A 42 -62.76 -45.23 7.72
CA ASP A 42 -63.83 -46.22 7.86
C ASP A 42 -63.29 -47.56 8.39
N ASP A 43 -62.16 -48.02 7.87
CA ASP A 43 -61.51 -49.25 8.35
C ASP A 43 -61.00 -49.11 9.80
N PHE A 44 -60.46 -47.95 10.15
CA PHE A 44 -60.07 -47.63 11.52
C PHE A 44 -61.26 -47.65 12.49
N PHE A 45 -62.42 -47.14 12.05
CA PHE A 45 -63.65 -47.20 12.84
C PHE A 45 -64.12 -48.65 13.02
N ARG A 46 -64.10 -49.46 11.97
CA ARG A 46 -64.46 -50.90 12.05
C ARG A 46 -63.56 -51.67 13.01
N ALA A 47 -62.26 -51.37 13.02
CA ALA A 47 -61.29 -52.06 13.85
C ALA A 47 -61.29 -51.61 15.31
N THR A 48 -61.51 -50.33 15.59
CA THR A 48 -61.29 -49.75 16.94
C THR A 48 -62.53 -49.15 17.59
N GLY A 49 -63.64 -49.02 16.86
CA GLY A 49 -64.85 -48.33 17.32
C GLY A 49 -64.72 -46.81 17.45
N ARG A 50 -63.56 -46.22 17.14
CA ARG A 50 -63.31 -44.76 17.24
C ARG A 50 -63.54 -44.08 15.90
N LYS A 51 -64.38 -43.04 15.86
CA LYS A 51 -64.67 -42.27 14.64
C LYS A 51 -63.63 -41.18 14.39
N THR A 52 -63.13 -41.12 13.17
CA THR A 52 -62.29 -40.03 12.65
C THR A 52 -62.93 -39.44 11.40
N TYR A 53 -62.94 -38.12 11.27
CA TYR A 53 -63.61 -37.44 10.15
C TYR A 53 -62.60 -36.80 9.22
N ILE A 54 -62.63 -37.22 7.96
CA ILE A 54 -61.87 -36.58 6.89
C ILE A 54 -62.77 -35.54 6.23
N THR A 55 -62.38 -34.27 6.31
CA THR A 55 -63.19 -33.14 5.85
C THR A 55 -62.58 -32.48 4.61
N SER A 56 -63.39 -31.71 3.88
CA SER A 56 -62.89 -30.85 2.79
C SER A 56 -61.86 -29.82 3.28
N GLY A 57 -61.94 -29.39 4.54
CA GLY A 57 -60.93 -28.53 5.17
C GLY A 57 -59.55 -29.21 5.25
N SER A 58 -59.52 -30.50 5.62
CA SER A 58 -58.29 -31.29 5.63
C SER A 58 -57.66 -31.39 4.23
N TYR A 59 -58.47 -31.47 3.18
CA TYR A 59 -57.99 -31.48 1.79
C TYR A 59 -57.38 -30.14 1.36
N LEU A 60 -58.04 -29.02 1.69
CA LEU A 60 -57.50 -27.70 1.41
C LEU A 60 -56.19 -27.45 2.15
N ASN A 61 -56.08 -27.93 3.39
CA ASN A 61 -54.85 -27.85 4.17
C ASN A 61 -53.73 -28.69 3.55
N LEU A 62 -54.02 -29.89 3.04
CA LEU A 62 -53.05 -30.72 2.33
C LEU A 62 -52.44 -29.98 1.13
N ILE A 63 -53.29 -29.38 0.28
CA ILE A 63 -52.82 -28.67 -0.92
C ILE A 63 -52.02 -27.42 -0.52
N ARG A 64 -52.50 -26.65 0.46
CA ARG A 64 -51.78 -25.46 0.96
C ARG A 64 -50.42 -25.82 1.52
N LEU A 65 -50.35 -26.87 2.34
CA LEU A 65 -49.11 -27.34 2.92
C LEU A 65 -48.11 -27.76 1.85
N TYR A 66 -48.57 -28.49 0.83
CA TYR A 66 -47.73 -28.83 -0.32
C TYR A 66 -47.18 -27.57 -1.01
N SER A 67 -48.03 -26.60 -1.32
CA SER A 67 -47.63 -25.34 -1.96
C SER A 67 -46.61 -24.54 -1.12
N THR A 68 -46.80 -24.48 0.20
CA THR A 68 -45.85 -23.82 1.10
C THR A 68 -44.52 -24.57 1.12
N LEU A 69 -44.54 -25.88 1.35
CA LEU A 69 -43.34 -26.69 1.50
C LEU A 69 -42.49 -26.71 0.22
N ILE A 70 -43.12 -26.82 -0.95
CA ILE A 70 -42.38 -26.82 -2.22
C ILE A 70 -41.71 -25.47 -2.48
N THR A 71 -42.39 -24.37 -2.14
CA THR A 71 -41.83 -23.02 -2.29
C THR A 71 -40.63 -22.83 -1.35
N GLU A 72 -40.79 -23.17 -0.07
CA GLU A 72 -39.70 -23.10 0.92
C GLU A 72 -38.48 -23.93 0.48
N LYS A 73 -38.71 -25.14 -0.05
CA LYS A 73 -37.62 -26.00 -0.53
C LYS A 73 -36.97 -25.48 -1.81
N GLN A 74 -37.74 -24.89 -2.72
CA GLN A 74 -37.17 -24.24 -3.89
C GLN A 74 -36.30 -23.04 -3.49
N ASP A 75 -36.77 -22.21 -2.56
CA ASP A 75 -36.02 -21.04 -2.07
C ASP A 75 -34.73 -21.45 -1.34
N GLU A 76 -34.78 -22.49 -0.51
CA GLU A 76 -33.60 -23.05 0.17
C GLU A 76 -32.55 -23.52 -0.84
N VAL A 77 -32.96 -24.32 -1.83
CA VAL A 77 -32.06 -24.86 -2.85
C VAL A 77 -31.52 -23.75 -3.75
N MET A 78 -32.36 -22.79 -4.15
CA MET A 78 -31.95 -21.66 -4.97
C MET A 78 -30.99 -20.74 -4.21
N GLY A 79 -31.22 -20.48 -2.92
CA GLY A 79 -30.31 -19.73 -2.07
C GLY A 79 -28.94 -20.40 -1.96
N ALA A 80 -28.91 -21.72 -1.73
CA ALA A 80 -27.67 -22.49 -1.69
C ALA A 80 -26.93 -22.45 -3.04
N LYS A 81 -27.65 -22.58 -4.16
CA LYS A 81 -27.11 -22.46 -5.51
C LYS A 81 -26.51 -21.08 -5.77
N MET A 82 -27.22 -20.00 -5.45
CA MET A 82 -26.73 -18.63 -5.66
C MET A 82 -25.47 -18.35 -4.85
N ARG A 83 -25.41 -18.84 -3.60
CA ARG A 83 -24.18 -18.75 -2.79
C ARG A 83 -23.02 -19.50 -3.43
N TYR A 84 -23.26 -20.68 -3.98
CA TYR A 84 -22.22 -21.46 -4.65
C TYR A 84 -21.71 -20.78 -5.92
N VAL A 85 -22.61 -20.27 -6.76
CA VAL A 85 -22.26 -19.50 -7.97
C VAL A 85 -21.45 -18.27 -7.61
N GLY A 86 -21.92 -17.46 -6.64
CA GLY A 86 -21.16 -16.30 -6.18
C GLY A 86 -19.78 -16.67 -5.62
N GLY A 87 -19.66 -17.81 -4.93
CA GLY A 87 -18.36 -18.33 -4.47
C GLY A 87 -17.43 -18.71 -5.62
N LEU A 88 -17.94 -19.34 -6.67
CA LEU A 88 -17.16 -19.67 -7.87
C LEU A 88 -16.67 -18.41 -8.59
N ASP A 89 -17.52 -17.39 -8.74
CA ASP A 89 -17.15 -16.13 -9.36
C ASP A 89 -16.01 -15.43 -8.59
N GLN A 90 -16.06 -15.46 -7.26
CA GLN A 90 -14.98 -14.91 -6.41
C GLN A 90 -13.68 -15.71 -6.54
N LEU A 91 -13.76 -17.04 -6.65
CA LEU A 91 -12.58 -17.87 -6.86
C LEU A 91 -11.95 -17.63 -8.23
N ASP A 92 -12.75 -17.45 -9.28
CA ASP A 92 -12.25 -17.13 -10.62
C ASP A 92 -11.59 -15.75 -10.65
N PHE A 93 -12.20 -14.75 -10.00
CA PHE A 93 -11.61 -13.42 -9.84
C PHE A 93 -10.30 -13.43 -9.02
N ALA A 94 -10.22 -14.24 -7.97
CA ALA A 94 -8.97 -14.40 -7.23
C ALA A 94 -7.89 -15.09 -8.08
N ALA A 95 -8.27 -16.12 -8.84
CA ALA A 95 -7.36 -16.85 -9.71
C ALA A 95 -6.78 -15.96 -10.82
N SER A 96 -7.59 -15.09 -11.42
CA SER A 96 -7.13 -14.13 -12.44
C SER A 96 -6.12 -13.12 -11.88
N GLN A 97 -6.40 -12.54 -10.70
CA GLN A 97 -5.47 -11.63 -10.01
C GLN A 97 -4.14 -12.31 -9.65
N VAL A 98 -4.18 -13.56 -9.14
CA VAL A 98 -2.97 -14.32 -8.84
C VAL A 98 -2.16 -14.61 -10.11
N SER A 99 -2.84 -14.89 -11.23
CA SER A 99 -2.18 -15.08 -12.52
C SER A 99 -1.49 -13.80 -13.01
N GLU A 100 -2.13 -12.63 -12.86
CA GLU A 100 -1.50 -11.34 -13.22
C GLU A 100 -0.29 -11.04 -12.35
N MET A 101 -0.41 -11.20 -11.03
CA MET A 101 0.69 -10.99 -10.08
C MET A 101 1.88 -11.92 -10.37
N ARG A 102 1.63 -13.17 -10.77
CA ARG A 102 2.70 -14.10 -11.18
C ARG A 102 3.46 -13.60 -12.40
N LYS A 103 2.75 -13.10 -13.42
CA LYS A 103 3.38 -12.53 -14.63
C LYS A 103 4.24 -11.32 -14.29
N GLU A 104 3.75 -10.46 -13.40
CA GLU A 104 4.52 -9.30 -12.93
C GLU A 104 5.78 -9.72 -12.19
N LEU A 105 5.69 -10.70 -11.28
CA LEU A 105 6.83 -11.24 -10.54
C LEU A 105 7.87 -11.87 -11.49
N GLU A 106 7.43 -12.68 -12.44
CA GLU A 106 8.31 -13.29 -13.46
C GLU A 106 9.03 -12.23 -14.30
N ALA A 107 8.36 -11.10 -14.61
CA ALA A 107 8.98 -9.99 -15.34
C ALA A 107 9.92 -9.15 -14.47
N LEU A 108 9.65 -9.01 -13.16
CA LEU A 108 10.47 -8.22 -12.24
C LEU A 108 11.74 -8.95 -11.82
N GLN A 109 11.67 -10.28 -11.69
CA GLN A 109 12.78 -11.12 -11.21
C GLN A 109 14.11 -10.93 -11.99
N PRO A 110 14.15 -10.92 -13.34
CA PRO A 110 15.40 -10.67 -14.06
C PRO A 110 15.91 -9.24 -13.87
N LYS A 111 15.01 -8.25 -13.83
CA LYS A 111 15.39 -6.84 -13.62
C LYS A 111 16.05 -6.64 -12.25
N LEU A 112 15.50 -7.28 -11.21
CA LEU A 112 16.08 -7.27 -9.86
C LEU A 112 17.48 -7.90 -9.83
N ARG A 113 17.70 -9.01 -10.55
CA ARG A 113 19.03 -9.63 -10.64
C ARG A 113 20.05 -8.72 -11.29
N VAL A 114 19.67 -8.05 -12.39
CA VAL A 114 20.55 -7.10 -13.08
C VAL A 114 20.86 -5.90 -12.19
N ALA A 115 19.84 -5.27 -11.60
CA ALA A 115 20.03 -4.12 -10.71
C ALA A 115 20.87 -4.47 -9.47
N ALA A 116 20.70 -5.68 -8.90
CA ALA A 116 21.52 -6.15 -7.80
C ALA A 116 23.00 -6.32 -8.20
N ALA A 117 23.26 -6.90 -9.38
CA ALA A 117 24.62 -7.05 -9.90
C ALA A 117 25.28 -5.69 -10.21
N GLU A 118 24.53 -4.75 -10.79
CA GLU A 118 24.99 -3.38 -11.05
C GLU A 118 25.31 -2.64 -9.74
N THR A 119 24.45 -2.80 -8.73
CA THR A 119 24.67 -2.20 -7.40
C THR A 119 25.92 -2.78 -6.74
N GLU A 120 26.12 -4.10 -6.81
CA GLU A 120 27.33 -4.74 -6.25
C GLU A 120 28.61 -4.26 -6.97
N ALA A 121 28.55 -4.08 -8.29
CA ALA A 121 29.67 -3.53 -9.06
C ALA A 121 29.95 -2.07 -8.65
N MET A 122 28.91 -1.26 -8.46
CA MET A 122 29.07 0.14 -8.05
C MET A 122 29.64 0.29 -6.65
N ILE A 123 29.25 -0.59 -5.71
CA ILE A 123 29.84 -0.62 -4.36
C ILE A 123 31.36 -0.85 -4.43
N LYS A 124 31.82 -1.79 -5.27
CA LYS A 124 33.26 -2.06 -5.44
C LYS A 124 34.03 -0.86 -6.00
N ILE A 125 33.43 -0.10 -6.92
CA ILE A 125 34.03 1.13 -7.46
C ILE A 125 34.13 2.18 -6.35
N ILE A 126 33.05 2.39 -5.59
CA ILE A 126 33.03 3.35 -4.48
C ILE A 126 34.09 3.00 -3.43
N GLU A 127 34.26 1.72 -3.08
CA GLU A 127 35.31 1.28 -2.15
C GLU A 127 36.70 1.65 -2.65
N GLN A 128 37.00 1.44 -3.95
CA GLN A 128 38.28 1.80 -4.55
C GLN A 128 38.50 3.32 -4.59
N GLU A 129 37.49 4.08 -5.01
CA GLU A 129 37.55 5.55 -5.05
C GLU A 129 37.70 6.14 -3.65
N THR A 130 37.04 5.57 -2.64
CA THR A 130 37.14 6.01 -1.24
C THR A 130 38.57 5.89 -0.73
N ILE A 131 39.28 4.80 -1.07
CA ILE A 131 40.69 4.62 -0.71
C ILE A 131 41.55 5.73 -1.34
N GLN A 132 41.33 6.02 -2.63
CA GLN A 132 42.08 7.07 -3.34
C GLN A 132 41.79 8.46 -2.76
N VAL A 133 40.53 8.75 -2.43
CA VAL A 133 40.11 10.02 -1.84
C VAL A 133 40.70 10.19 -0.44
N GLU A 134 40.72 9.16 0.40
CA GLU A 134 41.34 9.25 1.73
C GLU A 134 42.86 9.43 1.64
N GLN A 135 43.54 8.80 0.67
CA GLN A 135 44.96 9.06 0.40
C GLN A 135 45.22 10.50 -0.03
N ALA A 136 44.43 11.02 -0.98
CA ALA A 136 44.55 12.40 -1.45
C ALA A 136 44.25 13.40 -0.32
N LYS A 137 43.25 13.12 0.52
CA LYS A 137 42.88 13.92 1.68
C LYS A 137 44.00 13.98 2.72
N ALA A 138 44.68 12.86 2.99
CA ALA A 138 45.81 12.83 3.90
C ALA A 138 46.97 13.72 3.41
N LEU A 139 47.27 13.67 2.11
CA LEU A 139 48.27 14.54 1.49
C LEU A 139 47.88 16.03 1.57
N VAL A 140 46.65 16.36 1.20
CA VAL A 140 46.15 17.74 1.26
C VAL A 140 46.16 18.28 2.70
N GLN A 141 45.84 17.46 3.70
CA GLN A 141 45.93 17.86 5.10
C GLN A 141 47.37 18.12 5.57
N GLU A 142 48.35 17.40 5.03
CA GLU A 142 49.76 17.66 5.30
C GLU A 142 50.20 18.99 4.67
N ASP A 143 49.86 19.21 3.40
CA ASP A 143 50.13 20.45 2.68
C ASP A 143 49.44 21.66 3.35
N GLU A 144 48.20 21.50 3.80
CA GLU A 144 47.43 22.55 4.50
C GLU A 144 48.12 22.96 5.81
N LYS A 145 48.60 22.00 6.60
CA LYS A 145 49.37 22.28 7.82
C LYS A 145 50.66 23.01 7.52
N ALA A 146 51.41 22.56 6.51
CA ALA A 146 52.66 23.21 6.11
C ALA A 146 52.42 24.66 5.64
N ALA A 147 51.39 24.87 4.82
CA ALA A 147 51.00 26.19 4.34
C ALA A 147 50.54 27.10 5.49
N THR A 148 49.82 26.57 6.47
CA THR A 148 49.36 27.34 7.65
C THR A 148 50.55 27.77 8.51
N ILE A 149 51.50 26.87 8.78
CA ILE A 149 52.74 27.22 9.51
C ILE A 149 53.52 28.31 8.77
N GLN A 150 53.68 28.18 7.45
CA GLN A 150 54.37 29.21 6.65
C GLN A 150 53.61 30.54 6.64
N ALA A 151 52.27 30.52 6.56
CA ALA A 151 51.44 31.72 6.62
C ALA A 151 51.53 32.42 7.98
N GLU A 152 51.52 31.66 9.08
CA GLU A 152 51.71 32.18 10.43
C GLU A 152 53.11 32.80 10.58
N ALA A 153 54.16 32.13 10.12
CA ALA A 153 55.53 32.65 10.15
C ALA A 153 55.68 33.94 9.33
N ALA A 154 55.10 33.99 8.12
CA ALA A 154 55.12 35.18 7.27
C ALA A 154 54.32 36.33 7.89
N THR A 155 53.20 36.01 8.56
CA THR A 155 52.39 37.02 9.26
C THR A 155 53.13 37.57 10.46
N ALA A 156 53.78 36.73 11.27
CA ALA A 156 54.60 37.15 12.40
C ALA A 156 55.75 38.07 11.96
N LEU A 157 56.49 37.66 10.92
CA LEU A 157 57.58 38.47 10.36
C LEU A 157 57.06 39.82 9.82
N LYS A 158 55.92 39.80 9.12
CA LYS A 158 55.27 41.01 8.64
C LYS A 158 54.92 41.94 9.80
N THR A 159 54.32 41.43 10.87
CA THR A 159 53.95 42.22 12.05
C THR A 159 55.17 42.81 12.76
N GLU A 160 56.26 42.05 12.86
CA GLU A 160 57.54 42.53 13.41
C GLU A 160 58.10 43.69 12.56
N CYS A 161 58.19 43.51 11.24
CA CYS A 161 58.66 44.57 10.34
C CYS A 161 57.74 45.80 10.33
N GLU A 162 56.42 45.63 10.41
CA GLU A 162 55.46 46.73 10.50
C GLU A 162 55.61 47.49 11.83
N ALA A 163 55.92 46.80 12.93
CA ALA A 163 56.19 47.43 14.22
C ALA A 163 57.49 48.26 14.20
N ASP A 164 58.58 47.69 13.70
CA ASP A 164 59.87 48.39 13.55
C ASP A 164 59.73 49.62 12.62
N LEU A 165 58.98 49.47 11.52
CA LEU A 165 58.69 50.57 10.61
C LEU A 165 57.86 51.67 11.30
N ALA A 166 56.88 51.31 12.12
CA ALA A 166 56.06 52.26 12.85
C ALA A 166 56.84 53.05 13.92
N GLU A 167 57.92 52.47 14.47
CA GLU A 167 58.85 53.20 15.35
C GLU A 167 59.81 54.10 14.56
N ALA A 168 60.30 53.63 13.41
CA ALA A 168 61.25 54.38 12.59
C ALA A 168 60.62 55.58 11.85
N LEU A 169 59.36 55.48 11.42
CA LEU A 169 58.65 56.54 10.70
C LEU A 169 58.57 57.88 11.46
N PRO A 170 58.15 57.96 12.74
CA PRO A 170 58.10 59.23 13.47
C PRO A 170 59.50 59.83 13.67
N ILE A 171 60.53 59.01 13.89
CA ILE A 171 61.91 59.49 14.02
C ILE A 171 62.39 60.10 12.69
N LEU A 172 62.05 59.48 11.57
CA LEU A 172 62.36 60.00 10.24
C LEU A 172 61.59 61.29 9.94
N GLU A 173 60.29 61.35 10.26
CA GLU A 173 59.46 62.53 10.09
C GLU A 173 59.95 63.70 10.97
N ASP A 174 60.33 63.44 12.21
CA ASP A 174 60.94 64.43 13.11
C ASP A 174 62.29 64.92 12.56
N ALA A 175 63.12 64.02 12.05
CA ALA A 175 64.40 64.39 11.42
C ALA A 175 64.22 65.22 10.15
N LEU A 176 63.21 64.90 9.32
CA LEU A 176 62.85 65.68 8.14
C LEU A 176 62.29 67.05 8.52
N ALA A 177 61.41 67.12 9.53
CA ALA A 177 60.89 68.38 10.05
C ALA A 177 62.01 69.27 10.62
N ALA A 178 62.98 68.69 11.34
CA ALA A 178 64.15 69.40 11.82
C ALA A 178 65.01 69.94 10.66
N LEU A 179 65.21 69.14 9.59
CA LEU A 179 65.91 69.58 8.39
C LEU A 179 65.19 70.74 7.69
N ASP A 180 63.85 70.69 7.59
CA ASP A 180 63.02 71.76 7.01
C ASP A 180 63.04 73.07 7.83
N THR A 181 63.49 73.03 9.09
CA THR A 181 63.71 74.26 9.89
C THR A 181 65.04 74.95 9.62
N LEU A 182 65.98 74.31 8.90
CA LEU A 182 67.27 74.92 8.53
C LEU A 182 67.06 75.95 7.42
N LYS A 183 67.46 77.19 7.68
CA LYS A 183 67.48 78.23 6.65
C LYS A 183 68.80 78.18 5.89
N PRO A 184 68.85 78.59 4.61
CA PRO A 184 70.09 78.66 3.84
C PRO A 184 71.21 79.48 4.53
N ALA A 185 70.82 80.45 5.36
CA ALA A 185 71.72 81.27 6.17
C ALA A 185 72.50 80.46 7.23
N ASP A 186 71.88 79.45 7.84
CA ASP A 186 72.49 78.61 8.88
C ASP A 186 73.56 77.68 8.26
N ILE A 187 73.29 77.16 7.05
CA ILE A 187 74.22 76.33 6.26
C ILE A 187 75.46 77.13 5.85
N THR A 188 75.31 78.40 5.48
CA THR A 188 76.45 79.28 5.16
C THR A 188 77.33 79.61 6.37
N LEU A 189 76.77 79.61 7.58
CA LEU A 189 77.51 79.94 8.81
C LEU A 189 78.43 78.79 9.25
N VAL A 190 77.96 77.55 9.17
CA VAL A 190 78.76 76.35 9.48
C VAL A 190 79.88 76.13 8.45
N LYS A 191 79.62 76.38 7.16
CA LYS A 191 80.62 76.25 6.08
C LYS A 191 81.80 77.22 6.21
N ALA A 192 81.66 78.30 6.99
CA ALA A 192 82.71 79.27 7.28
C ALA A 192 83.55 78.94 8.52
N MET A 193 83.19 77.91 9.31
CA MET A 193 83.94 77.50 10.51
C MET A 193 85.14 76.63 10.13
N LYS A 194 86.34 77.01 10.62
CA LYS A 194 87.63 76.39 10.24
C LYS A 194 87.97 75.09 10.98
N ASN A 195 87.14 74.66 11.92
CA ASN A 195 87.11 73.33 12.53
C ASN A 195 85.65 73.04 12.92
N PRO A 196 85.08 71.91 12.48
CA PRO A 196 83.68 71.55 12.72
C PRO A 196 83.40 71.22 14.19
#